data_AF-A0A8T4FCU1-F1
#
_entry.id   AF-A0A8T4FCU1-F1
#
_cell.length_a   1.000
_cell.length_b   1.000
_cell.length_c   1.000
_cell.angle_alpha   90.00
_cell.angle_beta   90.00
_cell.angle_gamma   90.00
#
_symmetry.space_group_name_H-M   'P 1'
#
loop_
_entity.id
_entity.type
_entity.pdbx_description
1 polymer ?
#
loop_
_entity_poly.entity_id
_entity_poly.type
_entity_poly.pdbx_seq_one_letter_code
_entity_poly.pdbx_strand_id
1 'polypeptide(L)'
;MSGRTIVGYRYGRDEALYCSSCIRDLFVPYELVGQAAWTAEDILDHIAADLGLDRQDERVSSYHFPQPLQRADLMSHESCDLCGQRLTAA
;
A
#
# COMPACT_ATOMS: atom_id res chain seq x y z
N MET A 1 3.31 14.01 17.44
CA MET A 1 3.27 12.84 16.53
C MET A 1 3.78 13.32 15.17
N SER A 2 5.08 13.23 14.91
CA SER A 2 5.63 13.55 13.59
C SER A 2 5.23 12.41 12.66
N GLY A 3 4.15 12.65 11.91
CA GLY A 3 3.46 11.68 11.08
C GLY A 3 4.40 11.04 10.08
N ARG A 4 4.44 9.71 10.13
CA ARG A 4 4.90 8.85 9.06
C ARG A 4 3.91 8.97 7.91
N THR A 5 4.09 9.98 7.05
CA THR A 5 3.25 10.16 5.86
C THR A 5 3.54 9.04 4.87
N ILE A 6 2.56 8.15 4.71
CA ILE A 6 2.59 7.07 3.74
C ILE A 6 2.47 7.69 2.35
N VAL A 7 3.44 7.37 1.49
CA VAL A 7 3.58 7.93 0.14
C VAL A 7 3.29 6.90 -0.96
N GLY A 8 3.21 5.63 -0.58
CA GLY A 8 2.95 4.50 -1.46
C GLY A 8 3.16 3.19 -0.71
N TYR A 9 3.24 2.09 -1.46
CA TYR A 9 3.36 0.75 -0.91
C TYR A 9 4.31 -0.08 -1.75
N ARG A 10 5.03 -0.98 -1.09
CA ARG A 10 5.88 -1.98 -1.71
C ARG A 10 5.19 -3.34 -1.69
N TYR A 11 5.12 -4.02 -2.83
CA TYR A 11 4.46 -5.34 -2.93
C TYR A 11 5.06 -6.25 -4.00
N GLY A 12 5.46 -7.47 -3.61
CA GLY A 12 5.65 -8.64 -4.48
C GLY A 12 6.73 -8.61 -5.60
N ARG A 13 7.23 -9.83 -5.88
CA ARG A 13 8.13 -10.34 -6.97
C ARG A 13 9.48 -9.67 -7.23
N ASP A 14 9.59 -8.35 -7.28
CA ASP A 14 10.86 -7.60 -7.37
C ASP A 14 10.72 -6.21 -6.69
N GLU A 15 9.90 -6.15 -5.63
CA GLU A 15 9.60 -4.98 -4.78
C GLU A 15 8.98 -3.78 -5.51
N ALA A 16 8.01 -4.05 -6.37
CA ALA A 16 7.26 -3.02 -7.08
C ALA A 16 6.64 -1.99 -6.13
N LEU A 17 6.68 -0.72 -6.53
CA LEU A 17 6.16 0.44 -5.82
C LEU A 17 4.82 0.84 -6.41
N TYR A 18 3.80 0.97 -5.55
CA TYR A 18 2.46 1.35 -5.93
C TYR A 18 2.01 2.61 -5.19
N CYS A 19 1.33 3.52 -5.89
CA CYS A 19 0.64 4.62 -5.21
C CYS A 19 -0.62 4.09 -4.50
N SER A 20 -1.16 4.89 -3.58
CA SER A 20 -2.31 4.47 -2.77
C SER A 20 -3.54 4.12 -3.60
N SER A 21 -3.82 4.81 -4.71
CA SER A 21 -4.95 4.45 -5.58
C SER A 21 -4.74 3.11 -6.26
N CYS A 22 -3.55 2.85 -6.80
CA CYS A 22 -3.25 1.59 -7.48
C CYS A 22 -3.23 0.41 -6.51
N ILE A 23 -2.64 0.55 -5.31
CA ILE A 23 -2.67 -0.54 -4.33
C ILE A 23 -4.11 -0.81 -3.87
N ARG A 24 -4.93 0.24 -3.72
CA ARG A 24 -6.34 0.10 -3.38
C ARG A 24 -7.00 -0.81 -4.39
N ASP A 25 -6.95 -0.44 -5.66
CA ASP A 25 -7.67 -1.15 -6.73
C ASP A 25 -7.14 -2.57 -6.96
N LEU A 26 -5.85 -2.83 -6.71
CA LEU A 26 -5.27 -4.17 -6.77
C LEU A 26 -5.79 -5.11 -5.69
N PHE A 27 -6.17 -4.55 -4.54
CA PHE A 27 -6.53 -5.32 -3.35
C PHE A 27 -8.01 -5.26 -3.01
N VAL A 28 -8.83 -4.39 -3.63
CA VAL A 28 -10.29 -4.39 -3.45
C VAL A 28 -10.84 -5.79 -3.73
N PRO A 29 -11.35 -6.52 -2.72
CA PRO A 29 -12.04 -7.78 -2.95
C PRO A 29 -13.28 -7.55 -3.81
N TYR A 30 -13.65 -8.54 -4.62
CA TYR A 30 -14.76 -8.39 -5.57
C TYR A 30 -16.07 -7.98 -4.88
N GLU A 31 -16.29 -8.46 -3.66
CA GLU A 31 -17.45 -8.18 -2.81
C GLU A 31 -17.53 -6.70 -2.39
N LEU A 32 -16.42 -5.98 -2.47
CA LEU A 32 -16.26 -4.60 -2.00
C LEU A 32 -16.13 -3.58 -3.15
N VAL A 33 -16.24 -4.03 -4.40
CA VAL A 33 -16.17 -3.17 -5.60
C VAL A 33 -17.25 -2.06 -5.61
N GLY A 34 -18.32 -2.19 -4.82
CA GLY A 34 -19.32 -1.15 -4.60
C GLY A 34 -19.00 -0.12 -3.50
N GLN A 35 -17.98 -0.35 -2.68
CA GLN A 35 -17.59 0.51 -1.56
C GLN A 35 -16.51 1.52 -1.97
N ALA A 36 -16.82 2.35 -2.97
CA ALA A 36 -15.87 3.32 -3.55
C ALA A 36 -15.29 4.34 -2.54
N ALA A 37 -15.84 4.42 -1.33
CA ALA A 37 -15.38 5.29 -0.26
C ALA A 37 -14.17 4.75 0.52
N TRP A 38 -13.83 3.46 0.40
CA TRP A 38 -12.72 2.88 1.16
C TRP A 38 -11.38 3.39 0.63
N THR A 39 -10.52 3.78 1.58
CA THR A 39 -9.14 4.14 1.28
C THR A 39 -8.28 2.88 1.11
N ALA A 40 -7.05 3.05 0.61
CA ALA A 40 -6.08 1.97 0.57
C ALA A 40 -5.86 1.35 1.96
N GLU A 41 -5.78 2.18 3.00
CA GLU A 41 -5.58 1.73 4.37
C GLU A 41 -6.76 0.90 4.88
N ASP A 42 -8.00 1.33 4.63
CA ASP A 42 -9.20 0.58 5.04
C ASP A 42 -9.24 -0.82 4.40
N ILE A 43 -8.91 -0.92 3.12
CA ILE A 43 -8.90 -2.18 2.38
C ILE A 43 -7.80 -3.10 2.90
N LEU A 44 -6.61 -2.56 3.11
CA LEU A 44 -5.50 -3.34 3.63
C LEU A 44 -5.78 -3.80 5.07
N ASP A 45 -6.37 -2.96 5.93
CA ASP A 45 -6.78 -3.36 7.28
C ASP A 45 -7.81 -4.50 7.25
N HIS A 46 -8.79 -4.41 6.37
CA HIS A 46 -9.79 -5.45 6.21
C HIS A 46 -9.17 -6.79 5.78
N ILE A 47 -8.32 -6.79 4.76
CA ILE A 47 -7.67 -8.02 4.26
C ILE A 47 -6.70 -8.59 5.30
N ALA A 48 -5.97 -7.73 6.00
CA ALA A 48 -5.07 -8.19 7.05
C ALA A 48 -5.84 -8.87 8.19
N ALA A 49 -6.99 -8.31 8.58
CA ALA A 49 -7.86 -8.94 9.57
C ALA A 49 -8.35 -10.32 9.10
N ASP A 50 -8.77 -10.44 7.83
CA ASP A 50 -9.21 -11.71 7.25
C ASP A 50 -8.09 -12.76 7.18
N LEU A 51 -6.85 -12.32 6.95
CA LEU A 51 -5.66 -13.18 6.93
C LEU A 51 -5.07 -13.44 8.33
N GLY A 52 -5.60 -12.81 9.38
CA GLY A 52 -5.04 -12.88 10.73
C GLY A 52 -3.64 -12.27 10.84
N LEU A 53 -3.33 -11.27 10.02
CA LEU A 53 -2.05 -10.57 9.98
C LEU A 53 -2.09 -9.27 10.78
N ASP A 54 -1.01 -8.98 11.50
CA ASP A 54 -0.74 -7.66 12.03
C ASP A 54 0.08 -6.86 11.01
N ARG A 55 -0.52 -5.84 10.40
CA ARG A 55 0.14 -5.00 9.38
C ARG A 55 1.30 -4.16 9.91
N GLN A 56 1.37 -3.98 11.23
CA GLN A 56 2.46 -3.27 11.89
C GLN A 56 3.60 -4.23 12.28
N ASP A 57 3.41 -5.54 12.10
CA ASP A 57 4.46 -6.53 12.31
C ASP A 57 5.47 -6.47 11.16
N GLU A 58 6.66 -5.94 11.45
CA GLU A 58 7.78 -5.82 10.51
C GLU A 58 8.22 -7.17 9.92
N ARG A 59 7.81 -8.30 10.50
CA ARG A 59 8.08 -9.65 9.99
C ARG A 59 7.18 -10.03 8.82
N VAL A 60 6.09 -9.31 8.57
CA VAL A 60 5.22 -9.55 7.43
C VAL A 60 5.93 -9.09 6.15
N SER A 61 6.32 -10.07 5.33
CA SER A 61 7.01 -9.81 4.07
C SER A 61 6.11 -9.11 3.07
N SER A 62 6.68 -8.16 2.31
CA SER A 62 6.05 -7.52 1.15
C SER A 62 5.60 -8.51 0.05
N TYR A 63 6.09 -9.76 0.07
CA TYR A 63 5.60 -10.85 -0.78
C TYR A 63 4.22 -11.37 -0.39
N HIS A 64 3.88 -11.29 0.90
CA HIS A 64 2.61 -11.77 1.43
C HIS A 64 1.61 -10.63 1.61
N PHE A 65 2.06 -9.42 1.94
CA PHE A 65 1.19 -8.29 2.19
C PHE A 65 1.88 -6.95 1.88
N PRO A 66 1.22 -5.94 1.28
CA PRO A 66 1.82 -4.65 0.98
C PRO A 66 2.41 -3.95 2.20
N GLN A 67 3.66 -3.49 2.08
CA GLN A 67 4.33 -2.71 3.12
C GLN A 67 4.21 -1.21 2.84
N PRO A 68 3.87 -0.37 3.84
CA PRO A 68 3.78 1.07 3.65
C PRO A 68 5.16 1.67 3.41
N LEU A 69 5.29 2.52 2.41
CA LEU A 69 6.49 3.33 2.16
C LEU A 69 6.34 4.68 2.82
N GLN A 70 7.35 5.10 3.58
CA GLN A 70 7.44 6.44 4.12
C GLN A 70 8.23 7.33 3.19
N ARG A 71 8.04 8.65 3.32
CA ARG A 71 8.84 9.62 2.55
C ARG A 71 10.35 9.43 2.73
N ALA A 72 10.78 8.99 3.92
CA ALA A 72 12.20 8.74 4.22
C ALA A 72 12.77 7.51 3.50
N ASP A 73 11.90 6.60 3.06
CA ASP A 73 12.28 5.37 2.36
C ASP A 73 12.36 5.61 0.84
N LEU A 74 11.86 6.75 0.34
CA LEU A 74 11.82 7.06 -1.08
C LEU A 74 13.10 7.68 -1.62
N MET A 75 13.52 7.21 -2.79
CA MET A 75 14.49 7.89 -3.65
C MET A 75 13.80 8.98 -4.49
N SER A 76 14.56 9.99 -4.91
CA SER A 76 14.02 11.19 -5.58
C SER A 76 13.30 10.93 -6.90
N HIS A 77 13.37 9.74 -7.48
CA HIS A 77 12.82 9.42 -8.81
C HIS A 77 11.81 8.27 -8.80
N GLU A 78 11.35 7.82 -7.64
CA GLU A 78 10.42 6.70 -7.57
C GLU A 78 9.00 7.09 -8.01
N SER A 79 8.40 6.19 -8.79
CA SER A 79 7.07 6.30 -9.36
C SER A 79 6.31 5.01 -9.16
N CYS A 80 4.98 5.09 -9.19
CA CYS A 80 4.13 3.91 -9.21
C CYS A 80 4.38 3.09 -10.47
N ASP A 81 4.68 1.81 -10.32
CA ASP A 81 4.96 0.91 -11.44
C ASP A 81 3.73 0.62 -12.32
N LEU A 82 2.52 0.87 -11.80
CA LEU A 82 1.28 0.66 -12.55
C LEU A 82 0.87 1.88 -13.37
N CYS A 83 0.86 3.07 -12.77
CA CYS A 83 0.32 4.29 -13.41
C CYS A 83 1.37 5.35 -13.74
N GLY A 84 2.64 5.15 -13.35
CA GLY A 84 3.75 6.09 -13.58
C GLY A 84 3.69 7.37 -12.73
N GLN A 85 2.71 7.53 -11.85
CA GLN A 85 2.63 8.70 -10.97
C GLN A 85 3.81 8.73 -10.01
N ARG A 86 4.42 9.90 -9.83
CA ARG A 86 5.53 10.09 -8.89
C ARG A 86 5.03 9.87 -7.46
N LEU A 87 5.78 9.10 -6.68
CA LEU A 87 5.51 8.93 -5.26
C LEU A 87 6.07 10.14 -4.53
N THR A 88 5.19 11.01 -4.05
CA THR A 88 5.56 12.19 -3.26
C THR A 88 4.57 12.33 -2.12
N ALA A 89 5.04 12.71 -0.94
CA ALA A 89 4.10 13.03 0.13
C ALA A 89 3.23 14.21 -0.30
N ALA A 90 1.92 13.94 -0.32
CA ALA A 90 0.87 14.91 -0.59
C ALA A 90 0.83 15.98 0.49
#